data_AF-A0AAW4DMR2-F1
#
_entry.id   AF-A0AAW4DMR2-F1
#
_cell.length_a   1.000
_cell.length_b   1.000
_cell.length_c   1.000
_cell.angle_alpha   90.00
_cell.angle_beta   90.00
_cell.angle_gamma   90.00
#
_symmetry.space_group_name_H-M   'P 1'
#
loop_
_entity.id
_entity.type
_entity.pdbx_description
1 polymer ?
#
loop_
_entity_poly.entity_id
_entity_poly.type
_entity_poly.pdbx_seq_one_letter_code
_entity_poly.pdbx_strand_id
1 'polypeptide(L)'
;MKKKFVLSHPQHVILGLIEIAVGLILIFNDYYYFWPPQVAWVLNDDLCGGLGVVFGVMTIRWALKDSNSIRVNRNLLFFSAFFWCFEATAEFIHASVKPNAYMLTAGVAELGLFLFTLSIIDKSKKHNY
;
A
#
# COMPACT_ATOMS: atom_id res chain seq x y z
N MET A 1 -28.46 -14.38 -19.33
CA MET A 1 -28.23 -13.72 -18.02
C MET A 1 -26.85 -13.08 -18.02
N LYS A 2 -26.74 -11.74 -17.95
CA LYS A 2 -25.45 -11.08 -17.69
C LYS A 2 -25.10 -11.31 -16.22
N LYS A 3 -24.06 -12.11 -15.92
CA LYS A 3 -23.49 -12.15 -14.58
C LYS A 3 -22.99 -10.74 -14.26
N LYS A 4 -23.69 -10.02 -13.38
CA LYS A 4 -23.14 -8.78 -12.80
C LYS A 4 -21.92 -9.21 -11.97
N PHE A 5 -20.75 -8.69 -12.31
CA PHE A 5 -19.55 -8.86 -11.50
C PHE A 5 -19.72 -7.99 -10.24
N VAL A 6 -20.35 -8.56 -9.21
CA VAL A 6 -20.52 -7.87 -7.93
C VAL A 6 -19.27 -8.17 -7.11
N LEU A 7 -18.38 -7.18 -7.00
CA LEU A 7 -17.27 -7.27 -6.05
C LEU A 7 -17.83 -7.17 -4.63
N SER A 8 -17.63 -8.22 -3.84
CA SER A 8 -17.97 -8.25 -2.41
C SER A 8 -17.09 -7.30 -1.59
N HIS A 9 -15.82 -7.13 -2.00
CA HIS A 9 -14.82 -6.35 -1.28
C HIS A 9 -14.12 -5.32 -2.19
N PRO A 10 -14.84 -4.36 -2.78
CA PRO A 10 -14.28 -3.42 -3.76
C PRO A 10 -13.15 -2.57 -3.17
N GLN A 11 -13.22 -2.23 -1.88
CA GLN A 11 -12.18 -1.44 -1.20
C GLN A 11 -10.82 -2.16 -1.14
N HIS A 12 -10.82 -3.49 -0.98
CA HIS A 12 -9.59 -4.28 -0.95
C HIS A 12 -8.98 -4.39 -2.36
N VAL A 13 -9.82 -4.47 -3.39
CA VAL A 13 -9.33 -4.45 -4.78
C VAL A 13 -8.74 -3.10 -5.15
N ILE A 14 -9.40 -2.00 -4.79
CA ILE A 14 -8.86 -0.64 -4.99
C ILE A 14 -7.52 -0.50 -4.26
N LEU A 15 -7.47 -0.87 -2.97
CA LEU A 15 -6.25 -0.80 -2.17
C LEU A 15 -5.11 -1.58 -2.82
N GLY A 16 -5.33 -2.85 -3.17
CA GLY A 16 -4.29 -3.69 -3.74
C GLY A 16 -3.83 -3.26 -5.13
N LEU A 17 -4.70 -2.67 -5.95
CA LEU A 17 -4.30 -2.11 -7.25
C LEU A 17 -3.38 -0.89 -7.08
N ILE A 18 -3.69 -0.02 -6.12
CA ILE A 18 -2.84 1.14 -5.82
C ILE A 18 -1.50 0.68 -5.22
N GLU A 19 -1.51 -0.31 -4.33
CA GLU A 19 -0.31 -0.90 -3.74
C GLU A 19 0.62 -1.53 -4.79
N ILE A 20 0.06 -2.24 -5.77
CA ILE A 20 0.82 -2.74 -6.92
C ILE A 20 1.40 -1.59 -7.75
N ALA A 21 0.59 -0.57 -8.04
CA ALA A 21 1.04 0.55 -8.87
C ALA A 21 2.21 1.30 -8.22
N VAL A 22 2.12 1.60 -6.92
CA VAL A 22 3.21 2.24 -6.15
C VAL A 22 4.42 1.30 -6.06
N GLY A 23 4.22 0.02 -5.77
CA GLY A 23 5.32 -0.95 -5.74
C GLY A 23 6.08 -1.03 -7.07
N LEU A 24 5.39 -0.99 -8.20
CA LEU A 24 6.02 -0.93 -9.52
C LEU A 24 6.76 0.39 -9.77
N ILE A 25 6.24 1.53 -9.30
CA ILE A 25 6.94 2.82 -9.40
C ILE A 25 8.28 2.76 -8.68
N LEU A 26 8.33 2.16 -7.49
CA LEU A 26 9.56 2.00 -6.72
C LEU A 26 10.56 1.08 -7.43
N ILE A 27 10.10 -0.07 -7.95
CA ILE A 27 10.96 -1.00 -8.72
C ILE A 27 11.54 -0.33 -9.98
N PHE A 28 10.77 0.52 -10.66
CA PHE A 28 11.24 1.18 -11.88
C PHE A 28 12.01 2.48 -11.63
N ASN A 29 12.24 2.86 -10.37
CA ASN A 29 12.92 4.10 -10.03
C ASN A 29 14.03 3.88 -8.99
N ASP A 30 15.21 3.49 -9.49
CA ASP A 30 16.43 3.25 -8.71
C ASP A 30 16.92 4.46 -7.87
N TYR A 31 16.37 5.66 -8.11
CA TYR A 31 16.76 6.90 -7.43
C TYR A 31 15.58 7.63 -6.82
N TYR A 32 14.51 6.91 -6.49
CA TYR A 32 13.32 7.45 -5.84
C TYR A 32 13.68 8.13 -4.52
N TYR A 33 14.27 7.38 -3.59
CA TYR A 33 14.75 7.84 -2.30
C TYR A 33 16.19 8.37 -2.41
N PHE A 34 16.45 9.57 -1.92
CA PHE A 34 17.76 10.23 -1.99
C PHE A 34 18.39 10.51 -0.62
N TRP A 35 17.72 10.16 0.48
CA TRP A 35 18.18 10.38 1.84
C TRP A 35 17.76 9.25 2.81
N PRO A 36 18.61 8.82 3.76
CA PRO A 36 20.00 9.21 3.94
C PRO A 36 20.87 8.64 2.82
N PRO A 37 21.83 9.41 2.27
CA PRO A 37 22.64 8.96 1.14
C PRO A 37 23.44 7.67 1.42
N GLN A 38 23.76 7.39 2.69
CA GLN A 38 24.49 6.20 3.12
C GLN A 38 23.68 4.90 2.96
N VAL A 39 22.35 4.99 2.95
CA VAL A 39 21.43 3.83 2.89
C VAL A 39 20.41 3.95 1.76
N ALA A 40 20.47 5.01 0.94
CA ALA A 40 19.57 5.20 -0.19
C ALA A 40 19.59 4.01 -1.15
N TRP A 41 20.73 3.35 -1.34
CA TRP A 41 20.85 2.14 -2.15
C TRP A 41 20.03 0.95 -1.60
N VAL A 42 19.80 0.89 -0.29
CA VAL A 42 18.95 -0.14 0.34
C VAL A 42 17.48 0.22 0.15
N LEU A 43 17.14 1.50 0.28
CA LEU A 43 15.76 1.97 0.17
C LEU A 43 15.22 1.90 -1.27
N ASN A 44 16.10 2.07 -2.25
CA ASN A 44 15.78 1.90 -3.68
C ASN A 44 16.06 0.50 -4.20
N ASP A 45 16.41 -0.45 -3.33
CA ASP A 45 16.45 -1.85 -3.75
C ASP A 45 15.02 -2.30 -4.09
N ASP A 46 14.90 -3.23 -5.05
CA ASP A 46 13.61 -3.74 -5.53
C ASP A 46 12.76 -4.40 -4.43
N LEU A 47 13.35 -4.64 -3.26
CA LEU A 47 12.66 -5.21 -2.10
C LEU A 47 11.46 -4.38 -1.65
N CYS A 48 11.61 -3.06 -1.50
CA CYS A 48 10.52 -2.20 -1.01
C CYS A 48 9.33 -2.21 -1.97
N GLY A 49 9.60 -1.98 -3.26
CA GLY A 49 8.57 -2.04 -4.29
C GLY A 49 7.98 -3.45 -4.48
N GLY A 50 8.82 -4.48 -4.37
CA GLY A 50 8.41 -5.88 -4.42
C GLY A 50 7.42 -6.27 -3.33
N LEU A 51 7.63 -5.77 -2.09
CA LEU A 51 6.67 -5.96 -1.00
C LEU A 51 5.31 -5.35 -1.32
N GLY A 52 5.27 -4.13 -1.86
CA GLY A 52 4.02 -3.49 -2.30
C GLY A 52 3.28 -4.30 -3.37
N VAL A 53 4.01 -4.79 -4.38
CA VAL A 53 3.42 -5.66 -5.41
C VAL A 53 2.87 -6.96 -4.82
N VAL A 54 3.64 -7.64 -3.97
CA VAL A 54 3.23 -8.91 -3.35
C VAL A 54 2.01 -8.73 -2.47
N PHE A 55 2.01 -7.74 -1.57
CA PHE A 55 0.88 -7.49 -0.67
C PHE A 55 -0.36 -7.04 -1.45
N GLY A 56 -0.22 -6.19 -2.46
CA GLY A 56 -1.34 -5.78 -3.29
C GLY A 56 -1.98 -6.95 -4.05
N VAL A 57 -1.17 -7.85 -4.62
CA VAL A 57 -1.67 -9.09 -5.25
C VAL A 57 -2.39 -9.98 -4.23
N MET A 58 -1.81 -10.18 -3.03
CA MET A 58 -2.44 -11.00 -2.00
C MET A 58 -3.76 -10.41 -1.51
N THR A 59 -3.85 -9.08 -1.36
CA THR A 59 -5.06 -8.35 -0.97
C THR A 59 -6.16 -8.50 -2.01
N ILE A 60 -5.83 -8.36 -3.31
CA ILE A 60 -6.80 -8.60 -4.41
C ILE A 60 -7.25 -10.06 -4.42
N ARG A 61 -6.31 -11.00 -4.30
CA ARG A 61 -6.64 -12.44 -4.29
C ARG A 61 -7.54 -12.82 -3.13
N TRP A 62 -7.33 -12.23 -1.96
CA TRP A 62 -8.24 -12.38 -0.83
C TRP A 62 -9.61 -11.79 -1.19
N ALA A 63 -9.69 -10.56 -1.69
CA ALA A 63 -10.95 -9.90 -2.02
C ALA A 63 -11.84 -10.68 -3.01
N LEU A 64 -11.22 -11.43 -3.94
CA LEU A 64 -11.90 -12.17 -5.00
C LEU A 64 -12.30 -13.62 -4.64
N LYS A 65 -11.81 -14.17 -3.53
CA LYS A 65 -12.07 -15.57 -3.17
C LYS A 65 -13.38 -15.68 -2.37
N ASP A 66 -14.20 -16.69 -2.68
CA ASP A 66 -15.52 -16.88 -2.06
C ASP A 66 -15.45 -17.32 -0.58
N SER A 67 -14.35 -17.97 -0.17
CA SER A 67 -14.10 -18.42 1.20
C SER A 67 -12.92 -17.68 1.82
N ASN A 68 -13.20 -16.60 2.54
CA ASN A 68 -12.17 -15.69 3.04
C ASN A 68 -11.94 -15.83 4.54
N SER A 69 -10.68 -16.05 4.93
CA SER A 69 -10.29 -16.03 6.33
C SER A 69 -10.17 -14.59 6.81
N ILE A 70 -10.90 -14.24 7.88
CA ILE A 70 -10.81 -12.94 8.56
C ILE A 70 -9.37 -12.69 9.06
N ARG A 71 -8.70 -13.73 9.56
CA ARG A 71 -7.32 -13.63 10.06
C ARG A 71 -6.35 -13.24 8.96
N VAL A 72 -6.49 -13.86 7.77
CA VAL A 72 -5.67 -13.51 6.61
C VAL A 72 -5.93 -12.07 6.19
N ASN A 73 -7.20 -11.63 6.16
CA ASN A 73 -7.54 -10.26 5.85
C ASN A 73 -6.83 -9.25 6.76
N ARG A 74 -6.97 -9.47 8.08
CA ARG A 74 -6.39 -8.56 9.08
C ARG A 74 -4.88 -8.48 8.99
N ASN A 75 -4.21 -9.60 8.70
CA ASN A 75 -2.78 -9.62 8.50
C ASN A 75 -2.38 -8.84 7.23
N LEU A 76 -3.08 -9.06 6.11
CA LEU A 76 -2.81 -8.34 4.87
C LEU A 76 -2.99 -6.83 5.05
N LEU A 77 -4.12 -6.41 5.62
CA LEU A 77 -4.38 -4.99 5.88
C LEU A 77 -3.39 -4.37 6.89
N PHE A 78 -2.91 -5.15 7.86
CA PHE A 78 -1.86 -4.69 8.77
C PHE A 78 -0.54 -4.43 8.03
N PHE A 79 -0.13 -5.35 7.15
CA PHE A 79 1.08 -5.17 6.35
C PHE A 79 0.93 -4.03 5.34
N SER A 80 -0.21 -3.88 4.68
CA SER A 80 -0.47 -2.72 3.82
C SER A 80 -0.45 -1.41 4.61
N ALA A 81 -1.05 -1.37 5.81
CA ALA A 81 -0.98 -0.17 6.66
C ALA A 81 0.46 0.15 7.08
N PHE A 82 1.26 -0.87 7.39
CA PHE A 82 2.68 -0.69 7.67
C PHE A 82 3.43 -0.14 6.46
N PHE A 83 3.18 -0.69 5.27
CA PHE A 83 3.76 -0.23 4.01
C PHE A 83 3.43 1.25 3.75
N TRP A 84 2.16 1.64 3.79
CA TRP A 84 1.76 3.04 3.58
C TRP A 84 2.33 4.01 4.62
N CYS A 85 2.42 3.58 5.89
CA CYS A 85 3.02 4.38 6.94
C CYS A 85 4.53 4.57 6.72
N PHE A 86 5.22 3.52 6.29
CA PHE A 86 6.64 3.56 5.95
C PHE A 86 6.90 4.51 4.78
N GLU A 87 6.21 4.34 3.65
CA GLU A 87 6.34 5.19 2.47
C GLU A 87 6.06 6.66 2.81
N ALA A 88 4.92 6.95 3.46
CA ALA A 88 4.56 8.32 3.82
C ALA A 88 5.61 8.98 4.72
N THR A 89 6.17 8.21 5.67
CA THR A 89 7.23 8.70 6.56
C THR A 89 8.50 8.97 5.78
N ALA A 90 8.91 8.04 4.90
CA ALA A 90 10.08 8.22 4.05
C ALA A 90 9.91 9.48 3.20
N GLU A 91 8.76 9.66 2.57
CA GLU A 91 8.46 10.82 1.73
C GLU A 91 8.49 12.15 2.46
N PHE A 92 7.90 12.23 3.65
CA PHE A 92 7.97 13.44 4.47
C PHE A 92 9.40 13.75 4.92
N ILE A 93 10.21 12.74 5.24
CA ILE A 93 11.63 12.93 5.54
C ILE A 93 12.34 13.53 4.33
N HIS A 94 12.15 12.97 3.14
CA HIS A 94 12.76 13.47 1.91
C HIS A 94 12.35 14.91 1.59
N ALA A 95 11.06 15.21 1.68
CA ALA A 95 10.52 16.55 1.51
C ALA A 95 11.08 17.55 2.52
N SER A 96 11.37 17.12 3.75
CA SER A 96 11.97 17.97 4.79
C SER A 96 13.45 18.28 4.55
N VAL A 97 14.21 17.32 4.02
CA VAL A 97 15.65 17.46 3.73
C VAL A 97 15.87 18.32 2.49
N LYS A 98 15.12 18.06 1.42
CA LYS A 98 15.18 18.82 0.18
C LYS A 98 13.75 19.12 -0.24
N PRO A 99 13.27 20.37 -0.05
CA PRO A 99 11.92 20.76 -0.42
C PRO A 99 11.61 20.34 -1.85
N ASN A 100 10.72 19.36 -1.97
CA ASN A 100 10.31 18.77 -3.22
C ASN A 100 8.80 18.54 -3.17
N ALA A 101 8.06 19.25 -4.02
CA ALA A 101 6.61 19.18 -4.08
C ALA A 101 6.12 17.76 -4.40
N TYR A 102 6.88 17.01 -5.20
CA TYR A 102 6.56 15.61 -5.50
C TYR A 102 6.56 14.77 -4.22
N MET A 103 7.66 14.77 -3.45
CA MET A 103 7.76 14.00 -2.21
C MET A 103 6.68 14.40 -1.19
N LEU A 104 6.40 15.70 -1.07
CA LEU A 104 5.33 16.17 -0.19
C LEU A 104 3.95 15.64 -0.61
N THR A 105 3.65 15.68 -1.91
CA THR A 105 2.35 15.23 -2.42
C THR A 105 2.19 13.71 -2.37
N ALA A 106 3.26 12.96 -2.64
CA ALA A 106 3.32 11.51 -2.46
C ALA A 106 3.06 11.12 -0.99
N GLY A 107 3.80 11.72 -0.06
CA GLY A 107 3.61 11.47 1.37
C GLY A 107 2.20 11.80 1.89
N VAL A 108 1.57 12.88 1.39
CA VAL A 108 0.16 13.19 1.70
C VAL A 108 -0.79 12.14 1.12
N ALA A 109 -0.57 11.70 -0.11
CA ALA A 109 -1.39 10.67 -0.75
C ALA A 109 -1.30 9.33 0.00
N GLU A 110 -0.09 8.93 0.39
CA GLU A 110 0.19 7.70 1.12
C GLU A 110 -0.33 7.75 2.56
N LEU A 111 -0.26 8.91 3.22
CA LEU A 111 -0.96 9.13 4.49
C LEU A 111 -2.47 8.93 4.33
N GLY A 112 -3.04 9.42 3.23
CA GLY A 112 -4.43 9.15 2.87
C GLY A 112 -4.72 7.66 2.70
N LEU A 113 -3.84 6.91 2.04
CA LEU A 113 -3.95 5.46 1.85
C LEU A 113 -3.78 4.67 3.15
N PHE A 114 -2.89 5.13 4.03
CA PHE A 114 -2.75 4.61 5.39
C PHE A 114 -4.05 4.74 6.16
N LEU A 115 -4.62 5.95 6.21
CA LEU A 115 -5.90 6.20 6.88
C LEU A 115 -7.05 5.42 6.23
N PHE A 116 -7.06 5.31 4.90
CA PHE A 116 -8.02 4.49 4.18
C PHE A 116 -7.91 3.01 4.59
N THR A 117 -6.69 2.48 4.69
CA THR A 117 -6.44 1.10 5.14
C THR A 117 -6.92 0.89 6.57
N LEU A 118 -6.64 1.82 7.49
CA LEU A 118 -7.15 1.77 8.86
C LEU A 118 -8.69 1.78 8.89
N SER A 119 -9.33 2.54 8.00
CA SER A 119 -10.80 2.58 7.90
C SER A 119 -11.40 1.23 7.49
N ILE A 120 -10.70 0.46 6.64
CA ILE A 120 -11.10 -0.90 6.24
C ILE A 120 -10.94 -1.85 7.44
N ILE A 121 -9.81 -1.74 8.17
CA ILE A 121 -9.56 -2.53 9.38
C ILE A 121 -10.64 -2.30 10.44
N ASP A 122 -11.03 -1.04 10.68
CA ASP A 122 -12.08 -0.71 11.67
C ASP A 122 -13.44 -1.31 11.27
N LYS A 123 -13.82 -1.19 9.99
CA LYS A 123 -15.06 -1.81 9.47
C LYS A 123 -15.03 -3.33 9.62
N SER A 124 -13.89 -3.97 9.38
CA SER A 124 -13.72 -5.42 9.56
C SER A 124 -13.84 -5.87 11.02
N LYS A 125 -13.68 -4.98 12.02
CA LYS A 125 -13.92 -5.31 13.44
C LYS A 125 -15.39 -5.22 13.83
N LYS A 126 -16.12 -4.27 13.24
CA LYS A 126 -17.54 -3.99 13.56
C LYS A 126 -18.49 -5.00 12.93
N HIS A 127 -18.13 -5.53 11.76
CA HIS A 127 -18.83 -6.61 11.11
C HIS A 127 -17.99 -7.88 11.25
N ASN A 128 -18.29 -8.69 12.27
CA ASN A 128 -17.84 -10.09 12.31
C ASN A 128 -18.51 -10.82 11.14
N TYR A 129 -17.88 -10.80 9.97
CA TYR A 129 -18.22 -11.69 8.86
C TYR A 129 -17.80 -13.11 9.19
#